data_AF-A0A5J4R354-F1
#
_entry.id   AF-A0A5J4R354-F1
#
_cell.length_a   1.000
_cell.length_b   1.000
_cell.length_c   1.000
_cell.angle_alpha   90.00
_cell.angle_beta   90.00
_cell.angle_gamma   90.00
#
_symmetry.space_group_name_H-M   'P 1'
#
loop_
_entity.id
_entity.type
_entity.pdbx_description
1 polymer ?
#
loop_
_entity_poly.entity_id
_entity_poly.type
_entity_poly.pdbx_seq_one_letter_code
_entity_poly.pdbx_strand_id
1 'polypeptide(L)' 'MYKVLVSEKVEKGIKKIPIQNAKKIVEKINLLAENPRPFGCIKMSGFTVSFIQSKMKF' A
#
# COMPACT_ATOMS: atom_id res chain seq x y z
N MET A 1 2.89 -8.06 14.88
CA MET A 1 3.23 -8.50 13.53
C MET A 1 1.97 -8.85 12.78
N TYR A 2 1.74 -8.20 11.64
CA TYR A 2 0.58 -8.42 10.78
C TYR A 2 1.00 -9.16 9.51
N LYS A 3 0.12 -10.04 9.01
CA LYS A 3 0.33 -10.71 7.72
C LYS A 3 -0.26 -9.84 6.61
N VAL A 4 0.60 -9.36 5.71
CA VAL A 4 0.17 -8.60 4.53
C VAL A 4 -0.20 -9.57 3.43
N LEU A 5 -1.43 -9.47 2.93
CA LEU A 5 -1.92 -10.25 1.79
C LEU A 5 -2.12 -9.30 0.60
N VAL A 6 -1.51 -9.64 -0.53
CA VAL A 6 -1.58 -8.85 -1.77
C VAL A 6 -2.48 -9.61 -2.76
N SER A 7 -3.41 -8.90 -3.39
CA SER A 7 -4.26 -9.51 -4.43
C SER A 7 -3.53 -9.58 -5.77
N GLU A 8 -3.89 -10.56 -6.61
CA GLU A 8 -3.33 -10.71 -7.95
C GLU A 8 -3.50 -9.46 -8.84
N LYS A 9 -4.55 -8.66 -8.59
CA LYS A 9 -4.76 -7.38 -9.29
C LYS A 9 -3.62 -6.40 -9.02
N VAL A 10 -3.10 -6.39 -7.79
CA VAL A 10 -2.00 -5.52 -7.38
C VAL A 10 -0.70 -5.98 -8.04
N GLU A 11 -0.43 -7.29 -8.11
CA GLU A 11 0.74 -7.80 -8.84
C GLU A 11 0.74 -7.39 -10.31
N LYS A 12 -0.40 -7.57 -11.00
CA LYS A 12 -0.57 -7.15 -12.40
C LYS A 12 -0.38 -5.65 -12.57
N GLY A 13 -0.77 -4.85 -11.57
CA GLY A 13 -0.54 -3.40 -11.54
C GLY A 13 0.94 -3.05 -11.38
N ILE A 14 1.63 -3.68 -10.42
CA ILE A 14 3.05 -3.42 -10.14
C ILE A 14 3.94 -3.77 -11.34
N LYS A 15 3.65 -4.86 -12.06
CA LYS A 15 4.41 -5.24 -13.27
C LYS A 15 4.35 -4.21 -14.40
N LYS A 16 3.31 -3.36 -14.43
CA LYS A 16 3.16 -2.28 -15.43
C LYS A 16 3.89 -0.99 -15.03
N ILE A 17 4.33 -0.88 -13.78
CA ILE A 17 4.99 0.31 -13.24
C ILE A 17 6.50 0.19 -13.47
N PRO A 18 7.23 1.29 -13.74
CA PRO A 18 8.68 1.27 -13.82
C PRO A 18 9.33 0.68 -12.56
N ILE A 19 10.40 -0.11 -12.74
CA ILE A 19 11.06 -0.88 -11.67
C ILE A 19 11.45 -0.04 -10.45
N GLN A 20 11.87 1.21 -10.67
CA GLN A 20 12.24 2.13 -9.58
C GLN A 20 11.06 2.46 -8.67
N ASN A 21 9.87 2.62 -9.25
CA ASN A 21 8.65 2.91 -8.49
C ASN A 21 8.08 1.63 -7.88
N ALA A 22 8.17 0.50 -8.59
CA ALA A 22 7.76 -0.81 -8.07
C ALA A 22 8.52 -1.17 -6.78
N LYS A 23 9.84 -0.95 -6.73
CA LYS A 23 10.65 -1.18 -5.52
C LYS A 23 10.17 -0.35 -4.33
N LYS A 24 9.94 0.95 -4.53
CA LYS A 24 9.42 1.85 -3.47
C LYS A 24 8.05 1.39 -2.94
N ILE A 25 7.19 0.87 -3.82
CA ILE A 25 5.88 0.35 -3.42
C ILE A 25 6.05 -0.91 -2.55
N VAL A 26 6.90 -1.85 -2.97
CA VAL A 26 7.16 -3.09 -2.22
C VAL A 26 7.75 -2.79 -0.84
N GLU A 27 8.72 -1.87 -0.75
CA GLU A 27 9.28 -1.43 0.52
C GLU A 27 8.19 -0.88 1.46
N LYS A 28 7.29 -0.03 0.96
CA LYS A 28 6.18 0.48 1.77
C LYS A 28 5.18 -0.60 2.17
N ILE A 29 4.91 -1.58 1.30
CA ILE A 29 4.03 -2.72 1.63
C ILE A 29 4.63 -3.56 2.76
N ASN A 30 5.94 -3.80 2.74
CA ASN A 30 6.62 -4.56 3.78
C ASN A 30 6.54 -3.85 5.15
N LEU A 31 6.66 -2.52 5.17
CA LEU A 31 6.50 -1.72 6.40
C LEU A 31 5.10 -1.85 7.02
N LEU A 32 4.06 -2.18 6.25
CA LEU A 32 2.71 -2.42 6.77
C LEU A 32 2.62 -3.67 7.65
N ALA A 33 3.53 -4.63 7.50
CA ALA A 33 3.57 -5.82 8.36
C ALA A 33 3.96 -5.47 9.81
N GLU A 34 4.78 -4.42 9.97
CA GLU A 34 5.21 -3.91 11.27
C GLU A 34 4.23 -2.87 11.81
N ASN A 35 3.89 -1.88 10.99
CA ASN A 35 2.93 -0.84 11.33
C ASN A 35 1.86 -0.74 10.24
N PRO A 36 0.67 -1.35 10.41
CA PRO A 36 -0.36 -1.39 9.39
C PRO A 36 -1.02 -0.02 9.16
N ARG A 37 -0.76 0.97 10.02
CA ARG A 37 -1.33 2.31 9.91
C ARG A 37 -0.25 3.37 10.16
N PRO A 38 0.73 3.49 9.25
CA PRO A 38 1.78 4.49 9.42
C PRO A 38 1.20 5.90 9.35
N PHE A 39 1.91 6.85 9.94
CA PHE A 39 1.48 8.24 10.01
C PHE A 39 1.15 8.80 8.62
N GLY A 40 0.04 9.54 8.49
CA GLY A 40 -0.47 10.04 7.21
C GLY A 40 -1.38 9.08 6.45
N CYS A 41 -1.63 7.86 6.96
CA CYS A 41 -2.63 6.96 6.39
C CYS A 41 -4.05 7.41 6.73
N ILE A 42 -4.82 7.77 5.70
CA ILE A 42 -6.22 8.16 5.84
C ILE A 42 -7.08 6.91 5.71
N LYS A 43 -8.00 6.70 6.67
CA LYS A 43 -9.03 5.67 6.54
C LYS A 43 -9.96 6.05 5.39
N MET A 44 -10.00 5.22 4.35
CA MET A 44 -11.02 5.33 3.31
C MET A 44 -12.38 4.98 3.93
N SER A 45 -13.29 5.95 4.03
CA SER A 45 -14.68 5.74 4.49
C SER A 45 -15.55 5.25 3.33
N GLY A 46 -16.45 4.30 3.60
CA GLY A 46 -17.36 3.72 2.59
C GLY A 46 -17.05 2.27 2.19
N PHE A 47 -15.90 1.73 2.63
CA PHE A 47 -15.56 0.32 2.54
C PHE A 47 -15.25 -0.21 3.94
N THR A 48 -15.76 -1.39 4.29
CA THR A 48 -15.48 -2.06 5.58
C THR A 48 -13.99 -2.43 5.72
N VAL A 49 -13.25 -2.39 4.60
CA VAL A 49 -11.83 -2.75 4.48
C VAL A 49 -10.99 -1.49 4.33
N SER A 50 -9.98 -1.32 5.19
CA SER A 50 -9.13 -0.13 5.24
C SER A 50 -8.12 -0.13 4.08
N PHE A 51 -8.40 0.60 3.00
CA PHE A 51 -7.40 0.88 1.96
C PHE A 51 -6.63 2.16 2.29
N ILE A 52 -5.30 2.14 2.16
CA ILE A 52 -4.42 3.27 2.42
C ILE A 52 -4.06 3.92 1.07
N GLN A 53 -4.45 5.18 0.89
CA GLN A 53 -3.98 5.99 -0.24
C GLN A 53 -3.14 7.16 0.29
N SER A 54 -1.90 7.27 -0.20
CA SER A 54 -0.99 8.37 0.13
C SER A 54 -1.40 9.61 -0.68
N LYS A 55 -2.12 10.55 -0.08
CA LYS A 55 -2.36 11.88 -0.68
C LYS A 55 -1.21 12.80 -0.29
N MET A 56 -0.39 13.17 -1.27
CA MET A 56 0.55 14.28 -1.20
C MET A 56 -0.23 15.52 -1.64
N LYS A 57 -0.45 16.48 -0.73
CA LYS A 57 -0.97 17.83 -1.07
C LYS A 57 0.24 18.75 -1.22
N PHE A 58 0.29 19.49 -2.34
CA PHE A 58 1.12 20.67 -2.51
C PHE A 58 0.55 21.83 -1.71
#